data_AF-A0A4Y6I980-F1
#
_entry.id   AF-A0A4Y6I980-F1
#
_cell.length_a   1.000
_cell.length_b   1.000
_cell.length_c   1.000
_cell.angle_alpha   90.00
_cell.angle_beta   90.00
_cell.angle_gamma   90.00
#
_symmetry.space_group_name_H-M   'P 1'
#
loop_
_entity.id
_entity.type
_entity.pdbx_description
1 polymer ?
#
loop_
_entity_poly.entity_id
_entity_poly.type
_entity_poly.pdbx_seq_one_letter_code
_entity_poly.pdbx_strand_id
1 'polypeptide(L)'
;MKKSITLATLLAATLTMSAAHASWLNDLVGSSSADTATSNQSAATSGLSTNPLVNSLSSLGLNAAQTEGGIGSLLNVAKSTLGASDFSALSQSIPGADSLLAAAPALGGNDGLTGLLSKAGNVGQGLQAGAMVYDSFEKLGIPKDMVVPMINGVKSYLESQGDTGALGLLNKGLESLL
;
A
#
# COMPACT_ATOMS: atom_id res chain seq x y z
N MET A 1 -2.22 -68.87 41.88
CA MET A 1 -3.06 -68.10 40.93
C MET A 1 -2.14 -67.66 39.78
N LYS A 2 -2.11 -68.38 38.66
CA LYS A 2 -2.74 -68.01 37.35
C LYS A 2 -2.24 -66.64 36.82
N LYS A 3 -1.67 -66.40 35.62
CA LYS A 3 -1.24 -67.14 34.41
C LYS A 3 -0.43 -66.13 33.51
N SER A 4 0.56 -66.61 32.73
CA SER A 4 1.09 -66.14 31.40
C SER A 4 1.84 -64.77 31.31
N ILE A 5 3.05 -64.54 30.76
CA ILE A 5 3.86 -64.97 29.56
C ILE A 5 3.42 -64.38 28.19
N THR A 6 4.43 -63.92 27.42
CA THR A 6 4.56 -63.53 25.96
C THR A 6 4.52 -62.00 25.71
N LEU A 7 5.54 -61.27 25.24
CA LEU A 7 6.47 -61.35 24.06
C LEU A 7 5.82 -61.00 22.70
N ALA A 8 6.51 -60.17 21.90
CA ALA A 8 6.22 -59.71 20.52
C ALA A 8 5.28 -58.48 20.42
N THR A 9 5.40 -57.51 19.51
CA THR A 9 6.14 -57.38 18.24
C THR A 9 6.22 -55.89 17.86
N LEU A 10 7.27 -55.52 17.13
CA LEU A 10 7.44 -54.31 16.32
C LEU A 10 6.17 -53.93 15.52
N LEU A 11 5.73 -52.67 15.57
CA LEU A 11 4.84 -52.10 14.55
C LEU A 11 5.13 -50.61 14.34
N ALA A 12 5.64 -50.29 13.15
CA ALA A 12 5.69 -48.93 12.63
C ALA A 12 4.25 -48.44 12.36
N ALA A 13 3.91 -47.25 12.83
CA ALA A 13 2.67 -46.56 12.49
C ALA A 13 3.00 -45.14 12.03
N THR A 14 2.84 -44.89 10.74
CA THR A 14 2.69 -43.58 10.13
C THR A 14 1.42 -42.92 10.66
N LEU A 15 1.55 -41.75 11.27
CA LEU A 15 0.43 -40.85 11.55
C LEU A 15 0.70 -39.50 10.86
N THR A 16 0.11 -39.33 9.69
CA THR A 16 -0.28 -38.02 9.16
C THR A 16 -1.31 -37.43 10.12
N MET A 17 -0.95 -36.37 10.85
CA MET A 17 -1.90 -35.65 11.71
C MET A 17 -2.17 -34.28 11.10
N SER A 18 -3.30 -34.22 10.41
CA SER A 18 -4.05 -32.99 10.14
C SER A 18 -4.53 -32.38 11.45
N ALA A 19 -4.14 -31.14 11.72
CA ALA A 19 -4.90 -30.20 12.53
C ALA A 19 -5.31 -29.06 11.61
N ALA A 20 -6.50 -29.17 11.01
CA ALA A 20 -7.74 -28.61 11.56
C ALA A 20 -7.75 -27.08 11.45
N HIS A 21 -8.18 -26.68 10.27
CA HIS A 21 -8.63 -25.38 9.82
C HIS A 21 -9.51 -24.68 10.88
N ALA A 22 -9.19 -23.43 11.18
CA ALA A 22 -9.97 -22.58 12.10
C ALA A 22 -11.35 -22.24 11.49
N SER A 23 -12.31 -23.16 11.64
CA SER A 23 -13.71 -23.01 11.19
C SER A 23 -14.59 -22.24 12.17
N TRP A 24 -14.02 -21.59 13.19
CA TRP A 24 -14.80 -20.91 14.24
C TRP A 24 -15.20 -19.47 13.90
N LEU A 25 -14.61 -18.89 12.84
CA LEU A 25 -15.02 -17.57 12.31
C LEU A 25 -16.11 -17.68 11.24
N ASN A 26 -16.36 -18.88 10.70
CA ASN A 26 -17.29 -19.09 9.59
C ASN A 26 -18.76 -19.10 10.03
N ASP A 27 -19.06 -19.50 11.27
CA ASP A 27 -20.45 -19.60 11.75
C ASP A 27 -21.04 -18.27 12.26
N LEU A 28 -20.25 -17.20 12.40
CA LEU A 28 -20.74 -15.90 12.89
C LEU A 28 -21.09 -14.91 11.77
N VAL A 29 -20.76 -15.22 10.50
CA VAL A 29 -20.81 -14.23 9.39
C VAL A 29 -21.50 -14.74 8.11
N GLY A 30 -22.46 -15.67 8.21
CA GLY A 30 -23.09 -16.13 6.96
C GLY A 30 -24.26 -17.09 7.07
N SER A 31 -25.42 -16.62 7.54
CA SER A 31 -26.69 -17.14 7.05
C SER A 31 -27.07 -16.40 5.76
N SER A 32 -26.78 -17.01 4.61
CA SER A 32 -27.71 -17.16 3.48
C SER A 32 -26.95 -17.55 2.19
N SER A 33 -27.16 -18.82 1.80
CA SER A 33 -27.35 -19.29 0.43
C SER A 33 -26.25 -19.07 -0.61
N ALA A 34 -25.47 -20.14 -0.80
CA ALA A 34 -25.26 -20.84 -2.07
C ALA A 34 -25.18 -20.00 -3.36
N ASP A 35 -23.95 -19.71 -3.81
CA ASP A 35 -23.53 -20.11 -5.15
C ASP A 35 -22.00 -20.27 -5.22
N THR A 36 -21.57 -21.14 -6.12
CA THR A 36 -20.26 -21.76 -6.13
C THR A 36 -19.21 -20.79 -6.69
N ALA A 37 -18.35 -20.23 -5.85
CA ALA A 37 -17.18 -19.47 -6.28
C ALA A 37 -15.93 -19.97 -5.56
N THR A 38 -15.08 -20.67 -6.31
CA THR A 38 -13.66 -20.89 -6.00
C THR A 38 -13.02 -19.56 -5.63
N SER A 39 -12.78 -19.37 -4.33
CA SER A 39 -12.06 -18.23 -3.78
C SER A 39 -10.60 -18.28 -4.21
N ASN A 40 -10.32 -17.72 -5.39
CA ASN A 40 -8.97 -17.40 -5.86
C ASN A 40 -8.47 -16.16 -5.10
N GLN A 41 -8.28 -16.28 -3.78
CA GLN A 41 -7.55 -15.29 -2.99
C GLN A 41 -6.05 -15.57 -3.07
N SER A 42 -5.49 -15.29 -4.25
CA SER A 42 -4.06 -15.13 -4.48
C SER A 42 -3.85 -14.34 -5.77
N ALA A 43 -4.21 -13.06 -5.77
CA ALA A 43 -3.96 -12.15 -6.90
C ALA A 43 -3.90 -10.65 -6.53
N ALA A 44 -3.85 -10.29 -5.25
CA ALA A 44 -3.72 -8.87 -4.85
C ALA A 44 -2.29 -8.49 -4.40
N THR A 45 -1.40 -9.45 -4.18
CA THR A 45 -0.01 -9.21 -3.75
C THR A 45 1.02 -9.36 -4.88
N SER A 46 0.67 -9.96 -6.01
CA SER A 46 1.60 -10.20 -7.12
C SER A 46 1.63 -9.10 -8.20
N GLY A 47 0.68 -8.16 -8.20
CA GLY A 47 0.64 -7.07 -9.17
C GLY A 47 1.42 -5.80 -8.76
N LEU A 48 1.77 -5.69 -7.48
CA LEU A 48 2.34 -4.47 -6.92
C LEU A 48 3.87 -4.50 -6.84
N SER A 49 4.45 -5.68 -6.55
CA SER A 49 5.90 -5.94 -6.70
C SER A 49 6.41 -5.90 -8.15
N THR A 50 5.50 -5.88 -9.13
CA THR A 50 5.81 -5.72 -10.56
C THR A 50 5.61 -4.30 -11.07
N ASN A 51 5.20 -3.36 -10.21
CA ASN A 51 5.02 -1.98 -10.62
C ASN A 51 6.38 -1.37 -10.98
N PRO A 52 6.61 -0.95 -12.24
CA PRO A 52 7.93 -0.50 -12.70
C PRO A 52 8.37 0.79 -11.99
N LEU A 53 7.43 1.64 -11.58
CA LEU A 53 7.73 2.81 -10.76
C LEU A 53 8.22 2.39 -9.37
N VAL A 54 7.49 1.50 -8.68
CA VAL A 54 7.90 0.99 -7.35
C VAL A 54 9.27 0.31 -7.43
N ASN A 55 9.50 -0.50 -8.47
CA ASN A 55 10.78 -1.17 -8.68
C ASN A 55 11.93 -0.18 -8.94
N SER A 56 11.67 0.91 -9.66
CA SER A 56 12.68 1.95 -9.92
C SER A 56 13.15 2.68 -8.64
N LEU A 57 12.31 2.69 -7.60
CA LEU A 57 12.61 3.30 -6.30
C LEU A 57 13.18 2.31 -5.26
N SER A 58 13.35 1.04 -5.61
CA SER A 58 13.88 0.01 -4.69
C SER A 58 15.26 0.33 -4.12
N SER A 59 16.05 1.15 -4.82
CA SER A 59 17.38 1.62 -4.39
C SER A 59 17.36 2.51 -3.14
N LEU A 60 16.20 3.04 -2.75
CA LEU A 60 16.02 3.84 -1.53
C LEU A 60 16.05 2.98 -0.25
N GLY A 61 16.08 1.64 -0.37
CA GLY A 61 16.08 0.73 0.78
C GLY A 61 14.74 0.65 1.52
N LEU A 62 13.68 1.18 0.92
CA LEU A 62 12.31 1.06 1.41
C LEU A 62 11.70 -0.27 0.95
N ASN A 63 10.81 -0.84 1.75
CA ASN A 63 10.05 -2.00 1.31
C ASN A 63 8.94 -1.58 0.31
N ALA A 64 8.30 -2.57 -0.32
CA ALA A 64 7.27 -2.33 -1.34
C ALA A 64 6.10 -1.49 -0.78
N ALA A 65 5.55 -1.86 0.37
CA ALA A 65 4.42 -1.15 0.98
C ALA A 65 4.77 0.30 1.35
N GLN A 66 5.99 0.55 1.82
CA GLN A 66 6.49 1.89 2.08
C GLN A 66 6.60 2.71 0.79
N THR A 67 7.17 2.12 -0.25
CA THR A 67 7.33 2.79 -1.55
C THR A 67 5.96 3.11 -2.16
N GLU A 68 5.04 2.15 -2.16
CA GLU A 68 3.68 2.29 -2.70
C GLU A 68 2.88 3.34 -1.94
N GLY A 69 2.84 3.25 -0.61
CA GLY A 69 2.14 4.21 0.23
C GLY A 69 2.78 5.60 0.20
N GLY A 70 4.11 5.67 0.11
CA GLY A 70 4.85 6.93 -0.02
C GLY A 70 4.54 7.63 -1.34
N ILE A 71 4.59 6.90 -2.47
CA ILE A 71 4.19 7.42 -3.78
C ILE A 71 2.71 7.84 -3.74
N GLY A 72 1.84 6.99 -3.19
CA GLY A 72 0.41 7.30 -3.01
C GLY A 72 0.17 8.61 -2.26
N SER A 73 0.97 8.87 -1.23
CA SER A 73 0.89 10.09 -0.42
C SER A 73 1.28 11.33 -1.25
N LEU A 74 2.33 11.24 -2.05
CA LEU A 74 2.73 12.29 -2.99
C LEU A 74 1.65 12.52 -4.06
N LEU A 75 1.07 11.45 -4.61
CA LEU A 75 -0.02 11.53 -5.58
C LEU A 75 -1.27 12.17 -4.98
N ASN A 76 -1.55 11.94 -3.70
CA ASN A 76 -2.68 12.55 -3.03
C ASN A 76 -2.49 14.08 -2.88
N VAL A 77 -1.27 14.54 -2.58
CA VAL A 77 -0.94 15.97 -2.64
C VAL A 77 -1.09 16.51 -4.04
N ALA A 78 -0.51 15.84 -5.05
CA ALA A 78 -0.62 16.26 -6.43
C ALA A 78 -2.10 16.36 -6.86
N LYS A 79 -2.95 15.40 -6.49
CA LYS A 79 -4.39 15.42 -6.73
C LYS A 79 -5.08 16.63 -6.11
N SER A 80 -4.75 16.95 -4.86
CA SER A 80 -5.31 18.10 -4.15
C SER A 80 -4.90 19.42 -4.78
N THR A 81 -3.66 19.52 -5.30
CA THR A 81 -3.12 20.74 -5.91
C THR A 81 -3.60 20.92 -7.36
N LEU A 82 -3.60 19.85 -8.16
CA LEU A 82 -3.90 19.90 -9.60
C LEU A 82 -5.40 19.92 -9.91
N GLY A 83 -6.22 19.35 -9.03
CA GLY A 83 -7.63 19.07 -9.33
C GLY A 83 -7.81 17.88 -10.28
N ALA A 84 -9.07 17.52 -10.54
CA ALA A 84 -9.42 16.24 -11.16
C ALA A 84 -8.88 16.05 -12.59
N SER A 85 -8.97 17.08 -13.44
CA SER A 85 -8.58 16.97 -14.86
C SER A 85 -7.07 16.78 -15.04
N ASP A 86 -6.27 17.66 -14.43
CA ASP A 86 -4.81 17.63 -14.49
C ASP A 86 -4.26 16.36 -13.78
N PHE A 87 -4.85 15.97 -12.65
CA PHE A 87 -4.47 14.73 -11.98
C PHE A 87 -4.81 13.49 -12.82
N SER A 88 -5.94 13.48 -13.53
CA SER A 88 -6.28 12.37 -14.42
C SER A 88 -5.22 12.18 -15.50
N ALA A 89 -4.74 13.27 -16.12
CA ALA A 89 -3.68 13.21 -17.11
C ALA A 89 -2.35 12.70 -16.51
N LEU A 90 -1.99 13.15 -15.30
CA LEU A 90 -0.82 12.64 -14.57
C LEU A 90 -0.94 11.13 -14.27
N SER A 91 -2.10 10.70 -13.78
CA SER A 91 -2.33 9.32 -13.34
C SER A 91 -2.25 8.30 -14.48
N GLN A 92 -2.57 8.69 -15.72
CA GLN A 92 -2.47 7.83 -16.90
C GLN A 92 -1.02 7.42 -17.22
N SER A 93 -0.06 8.26 -16.85
CA SER A 93 1.38 8.01 -17.05
C SER A 93 2.01 7.23 -15.92
N ILE A 94 1.25 6.94 -14.86
CA ILE A 94 1.70 6.22 -13.68
C ILE A 94 1.03 4.86 -13.63
N PRO A 95 1.78 3.76 -13.84
CA PRO A 95 1.19 2.43 -13.81
C PRO A 95 0.64 2.14 -12.42
N GLY A 96 -0.63 1.72 -12.36
CA GLY A 96 -1.30 1.42 -11.10
C GLY A 96 -1.52 2.63 -10.20
N ALA A 97 -1.65 3.85 -10.75
CA ALA A 97 -1.89 5.07 -9.98
C ALA A 97 -3.01 4.94 -8.94
N ASP A 98 -4.14 4.31 -9.29
CA ASP A 98 -5.24 4.06 -8.35
C ASP A 98 -4.84 3.16 -7.18
N SER A 99 -4.04 2.12 -7.45
CA SER A 99 -3.53 1.22 -6.40
C SER A 99 -2.52 1.91 -5.51
N LEU A 100 -1.65 2.74 -6.07
CA LEU A 100 -0.71 3.56 -5.31
C LEU A 100 -1.46 4.56 -4.42
N LEU A 101 -2.47 5.24 -4.97
CA LEU A 101 -3.31 6.18 -4.22
C LEU A 101 -4.05 5.48 -3.08
N ALA A 102 -4.53 4.26 -3.29
CA ALA A 102 -5.17 3.44 -2.27
C ALA A 102 -4.20 2.86 -1.23
N ALA A 103 -2.93 2.68 -1.59
CA ALA A 103 -1.86 2.25 -0.67
C ALA A 103 -1.38 3.37 0.26
N ALA A 104 -1.70 4.63 -0.07
CA ALA A 104 -1.45 5.75 0.83
C ALA A 104 -2.18 5.52 2.16
N PRO A 105 -1.54 5.81 3.30
CA PRO A 105 -2.22 5.78 4.58
C PRO A 105 -3.45 6.66 4.51
N ALA A 106 -4.57 6.15 5.02
CA ALA A 106 -5.75 6.98 5.19
C ALA A 106 -5.36 8.18 6.06
N LEU A 107 -5.31 9.36 5.45
CA LEU A 107 -5.38 10.64 6.14
C LEU A 107 -6.80 10.67 6.72
N GLY A 108 -6.95 10.19 7.97
CA GLY A 108 -8.20 9.62 8.46
C GLY A 108 -9.46 10.41 8.13
N GLY A 109 -10.14 10.10 7.02
CA GLY A 109 -11.35 10.79 6.57
C GLY A 109 -11.29 12.32 6.59
N ASN A 110 -12.46 12.93 6.48
CA ASN A 110 -12.63 14.37 6.68
C ASN A 110 -12.08 14.83 8.04
N ASP A 111 -12.08 13.99 9.08
CA ASP A 111 -11.62 14.35 10.43
C ASP A 111 -10.10 14.49 10.57
N GLY A 112 -9.31 13.75 9.81
CA GLY A 112 -7.85 13.82 9.81
C GLY A 112 -7.36 15.04 9.05
N LEU A 113 -7.99 15.33 7.91
CA LEU A 113 -7.79 16.57 7.15
C LEU A 113 -8.31 17.78 7.92
N THR A 114 -9.51 17.72 8.52
CA THR A 114 -10.07 18.76 9.37
C THR A 114 -9.25 18.93 10.64
N GLY A 115 -8.71 17.86 11.22
CA GLY A 115 -7.82 17.89 12.38
C GLY A 115 -6.49 18.56 12.07
N LEU A 116 -5.88 18.22 10.93
CA LEU A 116 -4.68 18.90 10.42
C LEU A 116 -4.98 20.36 10.09
N LEU A 117 -6.08 20.66 9.41
CA LEU A 117 -6.50 22.03 9.06
C LEU A 117 -6.79 22.87 10.31
N SER A 118 -7.41 22.27 11.33
CA SER A 118 -7.65 22.89 12.64
C SER A 118 -6.35 23.13 13.40
N LYS A 119 -5.36 22.25 13.25
CA LYS A 119 -4.00 22.42 13.80
C LYS A 119 -3.21 23.48 13.03
N ALA A 120 -3.44 23.57 11.73
CA ALA A 120 -2.74 24.45 10.81
C ALA A 120 -3.26 25.90 10.94
N GLY A 121 -4.55 26.15 11.17
CA GLY A 121 -5.07 27.52 11.14
C GLY A 121 -4.85 28.15 9.75
N ASN A 122 -4.70 29.48 9.66
CA ASN A 122 -4.46 30.24 8.40
C ASN A 122 -3.09 29.97 7.73
N VAL A 123 -2.60 28.75 7.86
CA VAL A 123 -1.35 28.27 7.31
C VAL A 123 -1.53 27.99 5.81
N GLY A 124 -0.57 28.44 5.02
CA GLY A 124 -0.61 28.33 3.56
C GLY A 124 -0.59 26.88 3.06
N GLN A 125 -1.10 26.70 1.84
CA GLN A 125 -1.27 25.40 1.17
C GLN A 125 0.02 24.55 1.13
N GLY A 126 1.18 25.21 1.02
CA GLY A 126 2.51 24.56 1.05
C GLY A 126 2.79 23.79 2.35
N LEU A 127 2.55 24.42 3.49
CA LEU A 127 2.82 23.81 4.78
C LEU A 127 1.83 22.67 5.07
N GLN A 128 0.58 22.78 4.58
CA GLN A 128 -0.42 21.73 4.66
C GLN A 128 -0.02 20.50 3.83
N ALA A 129 0.40 20.72 2.57
CA ALA A 129 0.90 19.66 1.70
C ALA A 129 2.08 18.91 2.34
N GLY A 130 3.06 19.65 2.86
CA GLY A 130 4.19 19.09 3.58
C GLY A 130 3.76 18.25 4.77
N ALA A 131 2.89 18.80 5.62
CA ALA A 131 2.38 18.09 6.80
C ALA A 131 1.66 16.78 6.44
N MET A 132 0.86 16.75 5.36
CA MET A 132 0.18 15.54 4.92
C MET A 132 1.14 14.45 4.47
N VAL A 133 2.19 14.82 3.71
CA VAL A 133 3.21 13.86 3.27
C VAL A 133 4.01 13.35 4.46
N TYR A 134 4.45 14.24 5.35
CA TYR A 134 5.20 13.85 6.53
C TYR A 134 4.39 12.92 7.46
N ASP A 135 3.12 13.23 7.72
CA ASP A 135 2.24 12.36 8.52
C ASP A 135 2.09 10.97 7.89
N SER A 136 1.93 10.91 6.57
CA SER A 136 1.83 9.64 5.85
C SER A 136 3.13 8.84 5.92
N PHE A 137 4.27 9.51 5.74
CA PHE A 137 5.59 8.88 5.84
C PHE A 137 5.84 8.35 7.25
N GLU A 138 5.50 9.13 8.29
CA GLU A 138 5.61 8.70 9.69
C GLU A 138 4.74 7.47 9.97
N LYS A 139 3.50 7.41 9.47
CA LYS A 139 2.62 6.24 9.58
C LYS A 139 3.16 5.00 8.89
N LEU A 140 3.89 5.18 7.79
CA LEU A 140 4.55 4.09 7.04
C LEU A 140 5.93 3.74 7.62
N GLY A 141 6.42 4.46 8.63
CA GLY A 141 7.77 4.32 9.15
C GLY A 141 8.85 4.70 8.14
N ILE A 142 8.55 5.58 7.19
CA ILE A 142 9.48 6.12 6.21
C ILE A 142 10.17 7.34 6.83
N PRO A 143 11.51 7.42 6.79
CA PRO A 143 12.21 8.56 7.34
C PRO A 143 11.99 9.80 6.45
N LYS A 144 11.87 10.96 7.10
CA LYS A 144 11.42 12.21 6.46
C LYS A 144 12.35 12.69 5.34
N ASP A 145 13.63 12.38 5.44
CA ASP A 145 14.65 12.67 4.43
C ASP A 145 14.42 11.92 3.12
N MET A 146 13.58 10.87 3.09
CA MET A 146 13.23 10.13 1.88
C MET A 146 12.17 10.82 1.02
N VAL A 147 11.52 11.90 1.49
CA VAL A 147 10.52 12.62 0.70
C VAL A 147 11.12 13.13 -0.61
N VAL A 148 12.24 13.85 -0.55
CA VAL A 148 12.89 14.43 -1.74
C VAL A 148 13.46 13.34 -2.68
N PRO A 149 14.21 12.33 -2.21
CA PRO A 149 14.63 11.18 -3.01
C PRO A 149 13.47 10.47 -3.72
N MET A 150 12.32 10.32 -3.04
CA MET A 150 11.15 9.66 -3.63
C MET A 150 10.51 10.52 -4.71
N ILE A 151 10.36 11.84 -4.48
CA ILE A 151 9.90 12.79 -5.51
C ILE A 151 10.83 12.72 -6.73
N ASN A 152 12.14 12.74 -6.52
CA ASN A 152 13.13 12.65 -7.60
C ASN A 152 13.07 11.30 -8.31
N GLY A 153 12.80 10.20 -7.60
CA GLY A 153 12.58 8.89 -8.19
C GLY A 153 11.37 8.86 -9.12
N VAL A 154 10.23 9.40 -8.69
CA VAL A 154 9.02 9.46 -9.53
C VAL A 154 9.25 10.36 -10.74
N LYS A 155 9.93 11.50 -10.57
CA LYS A 155 10.34 12.38 -11.68
C LYS A 155 11.24 11.64 -12.68
N SER A 156 12.27 10.97 -12.19
CA SER A 156 13.21 10.21 -13.02
C SER A 156 12.51 9.08 -13.77
N TYR A 157 11.53 8.42 -13.16
CA TYR A 157 10.68 7.45 -13.83
C TYR A 157 9.91 8.10 -14.99
N LEU A 158 9.17 9.19 -14.76
CA LEU A 158 8.41 9.87 -15.84
C LEU A 158 9.33 10.40 -16.95
N GLU A 159 10.50 10.92 -16.59
CA GLU A 159 11.55 11.32 -17.54
C GLU A 159 12.03 10.15 -18.40
N SER A 160 12.27 8.98 -17.79
CA SER A 160 12.71 7.77 -18.50
C SER A 160 11.65 7.25 -19.48
N GLN A 161 10.38 7.52 -19.22
CA GLN A 161 9.24 7.20 -20.10
C GLN A 161 9.04 8.24 -21.21
N GLY A 162 9.79 9.35 -21.19
CA GLY A 162 9.65 10.45 -22.14
C GLY A 162 8.40 11.30 -21.94
N ASP A 163 7.73 11.18 -20.79
CA ASP A 163 6.45 11.86 -20.53
C ASP A 163 6.67 13.23 -19.86
N THR A 164 7.03 14.21 -20.68
CA THR A 164 7.28 15.59 -20.24
C THR A 164 6.02 16.29 -19.73
N GLY A 165 4.84 15.88 -20.21
CA GLY A 165 3.55 16.40 -19.76
C GLY A 165 3.24 15.97 -18.33
N ALA A 166 3.33 14.66 -18.07
CA ALA A 166 3.17 14.11 -16.72
C ALA A 166 4.24 14.64 -15.76
N LEU A 167 5.49 14.78 -16.20
CA LEU A 167 6.55 15.39 -15.39
C LEU A 167 6.21 16.83 -15.00
N GLY A 168 5.70 17.63 -15.93
CA GLY A 168 5.26 19.01 -15.68
C GLY A 168 4.10 19.06 -14.68
N LEU A 169 3.10 18.19 -14.85
CA LEU A 169 1.98 18.06 -13.93
C LEU A 169 2.42 17.61 -12.53
N LEU A 170 3.35 16.64 -12.44
CA LEU A 170 3.90 16.20 -11.16
C LEU A 170 4.63 17.34 -10.45
N ASN A 171 5.49 18.09 -11.14
CA ASN A 171 6.17 19.24 -10.55
C ASN A 171 5.17 20.31 -10.07
N LYS A 172 4.14 20.61 -10.87
CA LYS A 172 3.07 21.54 -10.47
C LYS A 172 2.30 21.02 -9.26
N GLY A 173 1.97 19.73 -9.23
CA GLY A 173 1.22 19.11 -8.14
C GLY A 173 1.98 19.08 -6.81
N LEU A 174 3.31 19.00 -6.89
CA LEU A 174 4.22 18.92 -5.74
C LEU A 174 4.96 20.25 -5.45
N GLU A 175 4.65 21.34 -6.16
CA GLU A 175 5.30 22.65 -5.99
C GLU A 175 5.20 23.14 -4.53
N SER A 176 4.10 22.81 -3.86
CA SER A 176 3.85 23.10 -2.46
C SER A 176 4.81 22.40 -1.47
N LEU A 177 5.56 21.39 -1.92
CA LEU A 177 6.51 20.61 -1.13
C LEU A 177 7.98 21.01 -1.35
N LEU A 178 8.26 21.81 -2.38
CA LEU A 178 9.59 22.16 -2.86
C LEU A 178 9.92 23.63 -2.56
#